data_AF-W4ESP2-F1
#
_entry.id   AF-W4ESP2-F1
#
_cell.length_a   1.000
_cell.length_b   1.000
_cell.length_c   1.000
_cell.angle_alpha   90.00
_cell.angle_beta   90.00
_cell.angle_gamma   90.00
#
_symmetry.space_group_name_H-M   'P 1'
#
loop_
_entity.id
_entity.type
_entity.pdbx_description
1 polymer ?
#
loop_
_entity_poly.entity_id
_entity_poly.type
_entity_poly.pdbx_seq_one_letter_code
_entity_poly.pdbx_strand_id
1 'polypeptide(L)'
;MTVREEEFFKKYDAMMKQPIMKEFLKSGDNQHIFHKAINDMDKESIEQLNASFRRYYKNIILISYISKTIHFSAIEFDKKLRSYYKKNLPIPGVTEESITQEKHLLMDLLMSTDEDTTFINFQRKQKNISDYIANAHLNSKMKLLSNKQLRILELIYIHNFNNKQIAKILNESEQTISYNHQAALKKLRNACKQKK
;
A
#
# COMPACT_ATOMS: atom_id res chain seq x y z
N MET A 1 28.02 -11.64 -13.63
CA MET A 1 26.96 -12.61 -13.32
C MET A 1 27.59 -13.99 -13.24
N THR A 2 27.50 -14.66 -12.10
CA THR A 2 27.97 -16.04 -11.93
C THR A 2 26.91 -17.04 -12.38
N VAL A 3 27.31 -18.29 -12.67
CA VAL A 3 26.38 -19.38 -13.05
C VAL A 3 25.26 -19.58 -12.01
N ARG A 4 25.58 -19.39 -10.72
CA ARG A 4 24.60 -19.50 -9.61
C ARG A 4 23.58 -18.38 -9.63
N GLU A 5 23.99 -17.17 -9.99
CA GLU A 5 23.06 -16.04 -10.12
C GLU A 5 22.08 -16.28 -11.25
N GLU A 6 22.54 -16.76 -12.41
CA GLU A 6 21.66 -17.09 -13.53
C GLU A 6 20.65 -18.19 -13.20
N GLU A 7 21.06 -19.23 -12.47
CA GLU A 7 20.15 -20.25 -11.96
C GLU A 7 19.12 -19.68 -10.97
N PHE A 8 19.52 -18.75 -10.11
CA PHE A 8 18.63 -18.09 -9.17
C PHE A 8 17.60 -17.21 -9.90
N PHE A 9 18.03 -16.42 -10.88
CA PHE A 9 17.14 -15.60 -11.71
C PHE A 9 16.17 -16.45 -12.53
N LYS A 10 16.61 -17.60 -13.07
CA LYS A 10 15.71 -18.54 -13.75
C LYS A 10 14.69 -19.17 -12.80
N LYS A 11 15.13 -19.56 -11.60
CA LYS A 11 14.26 -20.20 -10.59
C LYS A 11 13.20 -19.23 -10.04
N TYR A 12 13.54 -17.95 -9.90
CA TYR A 12 12.67 -16.92 -9.29
C TYR A 12 12.29 -15.80 -10.26
N ASP A 13 12.21 -16.09 -11.56
CA ASP A 13 11.98 -15.12 -12.64
C ASP A 13 10.74 -14.22 -12.40
N ALA A 14 9.61 -14.81 -12.01
CA ALA A 14 8.38 -14.07 -11.74
C ALA A 14 8.52 -13.06 -10.58
N MET A 15 9.34 -13.39 -9.57
CA MET A 15 9.62 -12.51 -8.44
C MET A 15 10.60 -11.40 -8.84
N MET A 16 11.63 -11.73 -9.62
CA MET A 16 12.63 -10.77 -10.11
C MET A 16 12.06 -9.75 -11.10
N LYS A 17 10.98 -10.09 -11.80
CA LYS A 17 10.24 -9.17 -12.67
C LYS A 17 9.41 -8.13 -11.89
N GLN A 18 9.27 -8.26 -10.57
CA GLN A 18 8.55 -7.27 -9.77
C GLN A 18 9.33 -5.96 -9.70
N PRO A 19 8.66 -4.79 -9.80
CA PRO A 19 9.33 -3.48 -9.76
C PRO A 19 10.19 -3.31 -8.50
N ILE A 20 9.69 -3.76 -7.34
CA ILE A 20 10.40 -3.68 -6.05
C ILE A 20 11.74 -4.41 -6.10
N MET A 21 11.81 -5.58 -6.73
CA MET A 21 13.04 -6.34 -6.82
C MET A 21 14.03 -5.68 -7.78
N LYS A 22 13.54 -5.15 -8.91
CA LYS A 22 14.37 -4.43 -9.87
C LYS A 22 15.01 -3.18 -9.27
N GLU A 23 14.22 -2.36 -8.60
CA GLU A 23 14.71 -1.12 -7.99
C GLU A 23 15.55 -1.37 -6.74
N PHE A 24 15.26 -2.45 -5.99
CA PHE A 24 16.16 -2.88 -4.90
C PHE A 24 17.56 -3.19 -5.42
N LEU A 25 17.67 -3.93 -6.53
CA LEU A 25 18.93 -4.36 -7.14
C LEU A 25 19.62 -3.29 -7.99
N LYS A 26 18.99 -2.13 -8.22
CA LYS A 26 19.57 -1.00 -8.96
C LYS A 26 20.59 -0.23 -8.14
N SER A 27 20.46 -0.26 -6.81
CA SER A 27 21.48 0.28 -5.90
C SER A 27 22.71 -0.63 -5.89
N GLY A 28 23.89 -0.05 -6.14
CA GLY A 28 25.16 -0.79 -6.18
C GLY A 28 25.46 -1.55 -4.89
N ASP A 29 25.12 -0.97 -3.73
CA ASP A 29 25.32 -1.62 -2.43
C ASP A 29 24.42 -2.86 -2.27
N ASN A 30 23.15 -2.74 -2.62
CA ASN A 30 22.20 -3.86 -2.54
C ASN A 30 22.53 -4.96 -3.55
N GLN A 31 23.01 -4.57 -4.73
CA GLN A 31 23.48 -5.51 -5.74
C GLN A 31 24.71 -6.28 -5.26
N HIS A 32 25.65 -5.61 -4.59
CA HIS A 32 26.84 -6.23 -4.01
C HIS A 32 26.47 -7.21 -2.89
N ILE A 33 25.59 -6.82 -1.97
CA ILE A 33 25.11 -7.70 -0.89
C ILE A 33 24.37 -8.91 -1.48
N PHE A 34 23.61 -8.73 -2.56
CA PHE A 34 22.96 -9.83 -3.27
C PHE A 34 23.97 -10.80 -3.89
N HIS A 35 24.98 -10.29 -4.62
CA HIS A 35 26.03 -11.14 -5.21
C HIS A 35 26.77 -11.92 -4.12
N LYS A 36 27.13 -11.27 -3.02
CA LYS A 36 27.82 -11.91 -1.89
C LYS A 36 26.97 -13.05 -1.30
N ALA A 37 25.69 -12.80 -1.03
CA ALA A 37 24.79 -13.79 -0.46
C ALA A 37 24.54 -15.01 -1.37
N ILE A 38 24.48 -14.81 -2.70
CA ILE A 38 24.28 -15.90 -3.65
C ILE A 38 25.55 -16.74 -3.86
N ASN A 39 26.73 -16.10 -3.83
CA ASN A 39 27.99 -16.79 -4.08
C ASN A 39 28.55 -17.48 -2.83
N ASP A 40 28.49 -16.83 -1.66
CA ASP A 40 29.04 -17.37 -0.41
C ASP A 40 28.05 -18.33 0.28
N MET A 41 26.74 -18.12 0.08
CA MET A 41 25.64 -18.83 0.77
C MET A 41 25.81 -18.92 2.30
N ASP A 42 26.58 -17.99 2.87
CA ASP A 42 26.79 -17.95 4.31
C ASP A 42 25.54 -17.38 5.01
N LYS A 43 25.33 -17.80 6.26
CA LYS A 43 24.16 -17.39 7.04
C LYS A 43 24.14 -15.87 7.32
N GLU A 44 25.30 -15.28 7.58
CA GLU A 44 25.49 -13.85 7.85
C GLU A 44 25.21 -13.00 6.60
N SER A 45 25.73 -13.37 5.43
CA SER A 45 25.48 -12.70 4.15
C SER A 45 24.00 -12.79 3.73
N ILE A 46 23.34 -13.92 3.98
CA ILE A 46 21.89 -14.06 3.77
C ILE A 46 21.10 -13.17 4.75
N GLU A 47 21.53 -13.10 6.01
CA GLU A 47 20.90 -12.24 7.02
C GLU A 47 21.08 -10.75 6.71
N GLN A 48 22.25 -10.35 6.21
CA GLN A 48 22.53 -9.00 5.71
C GLN A 48 21.67 -8.65 4.49
N LEU A 49 21.52 -9.55 3.52
CA LEU A 49 20.63 -9.34 2.37
C LEU A 49 19.18 -9.13 2.83
N ASN A 50 18.70 -10.01 3.73
CA ASN A 50 17.35 -9.91 4.27
C ASN A 50 17.13 -8.61 5.06
N ALA A 51 18.11 -8.18 5.86
CA ALA A 51 18.06 -6.94 6.61
C ALA A 51 18.02 -5.71 5.68
N SER A 52 18.87 -5.69 4.65
CA SER A 52 18.88 -4.59 3.68
C SER A 52 17.56 -4.51 2.91
N PHE A 53 17.05 -5.65 2.42
CA PHE A 53 15.78 -5.70 1.73
C PHE A 53 14.61 -5.25 2.61
N ARG A 54 14.57 -5.67 3.88
CA ARG A 54 13.55 -5.21 4.84
C ARG A 54 13.60 -3.71 5.06
N ARG A 55 14.80 -3.12 5.15
CA ARG A 55 14.96 -1.67 5.32
C ARG A 55 14.44 -0.92 4.10
N TYR A 56 14.86 -1.34 2.91
CA TYR A 56 14.40 -0.80 1.64
C TYR A 56 12.87 -0.86 1.50
N TYR A 57 12.30 -2.05 1.73
CA TYR A 57 10.86 -2.27 1.62
C TYR A 57 10.06 -1.42 2.62
N LYS A 58 10.55 -1.27 3.87
CA LYS A 58 9.93 -0.40 4.86
C LYS A 58 9.94 1.07 4.44
N ASN A 59 11.04 1.55 3.87
CA ASN A 59 11.15 2.93 3.41
C ASN A 59 10.12 3.22 2.30
N ILE A 60 9.98 2.31 1.34
CA ILE A 60 8.98 2.41 0.28
C ILE A 60 7.56 2.49 0.87
N ILE A 61 7.22 1.60 1.81
CA ILE A 61 5.91 1.62 2.46
C ILE A 61 5.69 2.92 3.22
N LEU A 62 6.71 3.41 3.93
CA LEU A 62 6.62 4.63 4.73
C LEU A 62 6.36 5.84 3.84
N ILE A 63 7.13 6.00 2.76
CA ILE A 63 6.94 7.08 1.80
C ILE A 63 5.53 7.03 1.23
N SER A 64 5.08 5.86 0.77
CA SER A 64 3.70 5.72 0.25
C SER A 64 2.64 6.10 1.28
N TYR A 65 2.82 5.66 2.53
CA TYR A 65 1.88 5.95 3.60
C TYR A 65 1.80 7.45 3.88
N ILE A 66 2.94 8.13 3.93
CA ILE A 66 3.01 9.58 4.13
C ILE A 66 2.37 10.32 2.95
N SER A 67 2.72 9.98 1.70
CA SER A 67 2.14 10.61 0.51
C SER A 67 0.62 10.46 0.48
N LYS A 68 0.10 9.28 0.82
CA LYS A 68 -1.36 9.04 0.94
C LYS A 68 -1.97 9.87 2.07
N THR A 69 -1.31 9.92 3.23
CA THR A 69 -1.78 10.70 4.38
C THR A 69 -1.89 12.17 4.05
N ILE A 70 -0.89 12.74 3.38
CA ILE A 70 -0.89 14.14 2.91
C ILE A 70 -2.04 14.37 1.91
N HIS A 71 -2.19 13.48 0.93
CA HIS A 71 -3.26 13.60 -0.07
C HIS A 71 -4.66 13.63 0.56
N PHE A 72 -4.93 12.70 1.48
CA PHE A 72 -6.25 12.62 2.11
C PHE A 72 -6.48 13.70 3.16
N SER A 73 -5.45 14.11 3.92
CA SER A 73 -5.57 15.22 4.85
C SER A 73 -5.88 16.53 4.12
N ALA A 74 -5.24 16.76 2.96
CA ALA A 74 -5.55 17.87 2.08
C ALA A 74 -7.01 17.83 1.62
N ILE A 75 -7.50 16.68 1.12
CA ILE A 75 -8.91 16.51 0.70
C ILE A 75 -9.89 16.77 1.85
N GLU A 76 -9.62 16.25 3.05
CA GLU A 76 -10.49 16.44 4.21
C GLU A 76 -10.53 17.89 4.67
N PHE A 77 -9.38 18.56 4.70
CA PHE A 77 -9.28 19.98 4.99
C PHE A 77 -10.13 20.79 4.00
N ASP A 78 -9.99 20.49 2.72
CA ASP A 78 -10.75 21.08 1.62
C ASP A 78 -12.28 20.92 1.80
N LYS A 79 -12.72 19.73 2.21
CA LYS A 79 -14.14 19.45 2.51
C LYS A 79 -14.64 20.24 3.71
N LYS A 80 -13.84 20.31 4.77
CA LYS A 80 -14.17 21.10 5.98
C LYS A 80 -14.29 22.58 5.63
N LEU A 81 -13.35 23.09 4.83
CA LEU A 81 -13.32 24.46 4.36
C LEU A 81 -14.55 24.79 3.49
N ARG A 82 -14.89 23.94 2.51
CA ARG A 82 -16.12 24.08 1.71
C ARG A 82 -17.39 24.06 2.56
N SER A 83 -17.48 23.15 3.53
CA SER A 83 -18.62 23.07 4.45
C SER A 83 -18.74 24.32 5.33
N TYR A 84 -17.60 24.86 5.80
CA TYR A 84 -17.55 26.09 6.56
C TYR A 84 -18.02 27.30 5.73
N TYR A 85 -17.49 27.48 4.51
CA TYR A 85 -17.91 28.59 3.64
C TYR A 85 -19.38 28.47 3.21
N LYS A 86 -19.85 27.25 2.89
CA LYS A 86 -21.27 27.01 2.56
C LYS A 86 -22.22 27.36 3.71
N LYS A 87 -21.78 27.25 4.96
CA LYS A 87 -22.58 27.56 6.14
C LYS A 87 -22.45 29.01 6.60
N ASN A 88 -21.32 29.67 6.30
CA ASN A 88 -20.95 30.92 6.98
C ASN A 88 -20.74 32.15 6.09
N LEU A 89 -20.87 32.11 4.75
CA LEU A 89 -20.77 33.36 3.97
C LEU A 89 -21.78 33.53 2.81
N PRO A 90 -22.43 34.71 2.72
CA PRO A 90 -22.85 35.31 1.47
C PRO A 90 -21.67 36.11 0.88
N ILE A 91 -21.00 35.61 -0.17
CA ILE A 91 -20.12 36.45 -1.01
C ILE A 91 -20.54 36.30 -2.47
N PRO A 92 -20.99 37.40 -3.13
CA PRO A 92 -21.08 37.45 -4.58
C PRO A 92 -19.66 37.51 -5.20
N GLY A 93 -19.32 36.57 -6.08
CA GLY A 93 -18.19 36.74 -7.02
C GLY A 93 -17.04 35.71 -6.99
N VAL A 94 -17.03 34.72 -6.10
CA VAL A 94 -16.05 33.61 -6.18
C VAL A 94 -16.71 32.45 -6.93
N THR A 95 -16.51 32.39 -8.25
CA THR A 95 -16.96 31.25 -9.06
C THR A 95 -16.06 30.04 -8.86
N GLU A 96 -16.66 28.84 -8.82
CA GLU A 96 -16.00 27.55 -8.55
C GLU A 96 -14.85 27.21 -9.52
N GLU A 97 -14.77 27.90 -10.66
CA GLU A 97 -13.83 27.64 -11.75
C GLU A 97 -12.38 28.06 -11.41
N SER A 98 -12.16 29.14 -10.66
CA SER A 98 -10.81 29.64 -10.34
C SER A 98 -10.06 28.73 -9.37
N ILE A 99 -10.76 28.15 -8.39
CA ILE A 99 -10.20 27.21 -7.39
C ILE A 99 -9.82 25.87 -8.05
N THR A 100 -10.47 25.51 -9.15
CA THR A 100 -10.30 24.20 -9.80
C THR A 100 -9.08 24.14 -10.72
N GLN A 101 -8.73 25.25 -11.38
CA GLN A 101 -7.55 25.35 -12.25
C GLN A 101 -6.23 25.39 -11.46
N GLU A 102 -6.17 26.16 -10.37
CA GLU A 102 -4.98 26.26 -9.52
C GLU A 102 -4.64 24.91 -8.85
N LYS A 103 -5.68 24.13 -8.55
CA LYS A 103 -5.61 22.79 -7.97
C LYS A 103 -4.96 21.75 -8.88
N HIS A 104 -5.18 21.82 -10.20
CA HIS A 104 -4.58 20.90 -11.16
C HIS A 104 -3.07 21.16 -11.32
N LEU A 105 -2.68 22.43 -11.37
CA LEU A 105 -1.29 22.87 -11.47
C LEU A 105 -0.45 22.46 -10.25
N LEU A 106 -0.98 22.60 -9.04
CA LEU A 106 -0.28 22.19 -7.81
C LEU A 106 -0.16 20.66 -7.72
N MET A 107 -1.16 19.92 -8.18
CA MET A 107 -1.11 18.46 -8.26
C MET A 107 -0.02 17.99 -9.22
N ASP A 108 0.05 18.57 -10.42
CA ASP A 108 1.04 18.22 -11.44
C ASP A 108 2.47 18.58 -11.00
N LEU A 109 2.64 19.72 -10.33
CA LEU A 109 3.94 20.14 -9.79
C LEU A 109 4.45 19.19 -8.68
N LEU A 110 3.56 18.70 -7.82
CA LEU A 110 3.92 17.73 -6.77
C LEU A 110 4.16 16.30 -7.30
N MET A 111 3.59 15.96 -8.46
CA MET A 111 3.80 14.67 -9.15
C MET A 111 4.96 14.70 -10.17
N SER A 112 5.55 15.88 -10.42
CA SER A 112 6.61 16.07 -11.43
C SER A 112 8.04 15.78 -10.95
N THR A 113 8.25 15.48 -9.67
CA THR A 113 9.54 14.93 -9.22
C THR A 113 9.62 13.48 -9.65
N ASP A 114 10.74 13.01 -10.23
CA ASP A 114 10.98 11.61 -10.64
C ASP A 114 10.41 10.62 -9.61
N GLU A 115 9.15 10.23 -9.79
CA GLU A 115 8.44 9.45 -8.79
C GLU A 115 9.02 8.04 -8.84
N ASP A 116 9.49 7.56 -7.70
CA ASP A 116 9.76 6.14 -7.51
C ASP A 116 8.41 5.38 -7.57
N THR A 117 7.95 5.11 -8.80
CA THR A 117 6.65 4.46 -9.10
C THR A 117 6.65 2.98 -8.74
N THR A 118 7.74 2.45 -8.20
CA THR A 118 7.90 1.05 -7.78
C THR A 118 6.76 0.58 -6.90
N PHE A 119 6.34 1.40 -5.93
CA PHE A 119 5.23 1.07 -5.06
C PHE A 119 3.89 1.11 -5.78
N ILE A 120 3.61 2.14 -6.58
CA ILE A 120 2.37 2.26 -7.36
C ILE A 120 2.22 1.06 -8.30
N ASN A 121 3.31 0.67 -8.96
CA ASN A 121 3.36 -0.46 -9.88
C ASN A 121 3.24 -1.81 -9.16
N PHE A 122 3.81 -1.93 -7.96
CA PHE A 122 3.61 -3.11 -7.10
C PHE A 122 2.16 -3.20 -6.62
N GLN A 123 1.58 -2.10 -6.15
CA GLN A 123 0.21 -2.02 -5.67
C GLN A 123 -0.78 -2.37 -6.80
N ARG A 124 -0.55 -1.88 -8.03
CA ARG A 124 -1.35 -2.23 -9.21
C ARG A 124 -1.27 -3.71 -9.60
N LYS A 125 -0.14 -4.38 -9.34
CA LYS A 125 0.04 -5.82 -9.65
C LYS A 125 -0.62 -6.74 -8.63
N GLN A 126 -0.83 -6.27 -7.40
CA GLN A 126 -1.43 -7.08 -6.35
C GLN A 126 -2.95 -6.96 -6.36
N LYS A 127 -3.62 -8.08 -6.64
CA LYS A 127 -5.07 -8.13 -6.84
C LYS A 127 -5.84 -8.39 -5.54
N ASN A 128 -5.22 -9.03 -4.55
CA ASN A 128 -5.90 -9.45 -3.33
C ASN A 128 -5.17 -8.95 -2.08
N ILE A 129 -5.94 -8.70 -1.01
CA ILE A 129 -5.38 -8.31 0.29
C ILE A 129 -4.42 -9.35 0.88
N SER A 130 -4.55 -10.62 0.49
CA SER A 130 -3.64 -11.70 0.84
C SER A 130 -2.23 -11.54 0.26
N ASP A 131 -2.11 -10.86 -0.88
CA ASP A 131 -0.82 -10.66 -1.57
C ASP A 131 0.05 -9.62 -0.82
N TYR A 132 -0.60 -8.74 -0.04
CA TYR A 132 0.06 -7.69 0.75
C TYR A 132 0.58 -8.21 2.10
N ILE A 133 0.18 -9.42 2.50
CA ILE A 133 0.49 -9.98 3.81
C ILE A 133 1.70 -10.90 3.72
N ALA A 134 2.87 -10.36 4.04
CA ALA A 134 4.12 -11.14 4.09
C ALA A 134 4.16 -12.20 5.21
N ASN A 135 3.27 -12.10 6.21
CA ASN A 135 3.25 -13.03 7.34
C ASN A 135 2.41 -14.27 7.01
N ALA A 136 3.06 -15.43 6.85
CA ALA A 136 2.41 -16.70 6.53
C ALA A 136 1.33 -17.14 7.54
N HIS A 137 1.51 -16.80 8.82
CA HIS A 137 0.51 -17.09 9.87
C HIS A 137 -0.71 -16.20 9.72
N LEU A 138 -0.53 -14.90 9.46
CA LEU A 138 -1.67 -14.00 9.22
C LEU A 138 -2.42 -14.38 7.93
N ASN A 139 -1.67 -14.80 6.90
CA ASN A 139 -2.25 -15.23 5.63
C ASN A 139 -3.08 -16.52 5.76
N SER A 140 -2.64 -17.49 6.57
CA SER A 140 -3.45 -18.69 6.85
C SER A 140 -4.72 -18.37 7.65
N LYS A 141 -4.65 -17.39 8.55
CA LYS A 141 -5.79 -16.95 9.37
C LYS A 141 -6.78 -16.07 8.60
N MET A 142 -6.35 -15.41 7.53
CA MET A 142 -7.25 -14.71 6.60
C MET A 142 -8.23 -15.65 5.91
N LYS A 143 -7.86 -16.93 5.71
CA LYS A 143 -8.77 -17.95 5.16
C LYS A 143 -9.97 -18.27 6.07
N LEU A 144 -9.94 -17.83 7.35
CA LEU A 144 -11.03 -17.99 8.31
C LEU A 144 -12.09 -16.87 8.21
N LEU A 145 -11.80 -15.81 7.44
CA LEU A 145 -12.74 -14.74 7.17
C LEU A 145 -13.71 -15.18 6.08
N SER A 146 -14.95 -14.71 6.14
CA SER A 146 -15.87 -14.92 5.03
C SER A 146 -15.45 -14.08 3.81
N ASN A 147 -15.86 -14.49 2.61
CA ASN A 147 -15.62 -13.73 1.37
C ASN A 147 -16.07 -12.26 1.51
N LYS A 148 -17.17 -12.04 2.22
CA LYS A 148 -17.70 -10.69 2.50
C LYS A 148 -16.78 -9.87 3.42
N GLN A 149 -16.25 -10.49 4.47
CA GLN A 149 -15.29 -9.85 5.37
C GLN A 149 -13.99 -9.50 4.63
N LEU A 150 -13.48 -10.41 3.80
CA LEU A 150 -12.31 -10.15 2.96
C LEU A 150 -12.56 -9.02 1.97
N ARG A 151 -13.71 -9.02 1.29
CA ARG A 151 -14.06 -7.97 0.34
C ARG A 151 -14.20 -6.61 1.00
N ILE A 152 -14.77 -6.54 2.20
CA ILE A 152 -14.86 -5.30 2.97
C ILE A 152 -13.46 -4.82 3.38
N LEU A 153 -12.59 -5.71 3.86
CA LEU A 153 -11.20 -5.35 4.19
C LEU A 153 -10.43 -4.87 2.95
N GLU A 154 -10.59 -5.53 1.81
CA GLU A 154 -10.00 -5.12 0.53
C GLU A 154 -10.48 -3.72 0.13
N LEU A 155 -11.79 -3.47 0.15
CA LEU A 155 -12.36 -2.17 -0.19
C LEU A 155 -11.91 -1.06 0.76
N ILE A 156 -11.70 -1.36 2.04
CA ILE A 156 -11.22 -0.40 3.04
C ILE A 156 -9.72 -0.14 2.91
N TYR A 157 -8.89 -1.19 2.83
CA TYR A 157 -7.44 -1.05 2.97
C TYR A 157 -6.68 -1.00 1.64
N ILE A 158 -7.23 -1.56 0.56
CA ILE A 158 -6.64 -1.47 -0.79
C ILE A 158 -7.26 -0.29 -1.55
N HIS A 159 -8.58 -0.18 -1.53
CA HIS A 159 -9.33 0.82 -2.30
C HIS A 159 -9.71 2.07 -1.50
N ASN A 160 -9.43 2.13 -0.20
CA ASN A 160 -9.66 3.29 0.68
C ASN A 160 -11.12 3.81 0.67
N PHE A 161 -12.10 2.93 0.47
CA PHE A 161 -13.50 3.31 0.58
C PHE A 161 -13.93 3.39 2.05
N ASN A 162 -14.76 4.38 2.35
CA ASN A 162 -15.42 4.47 3.64
C ASN A 162 -16.66 3.55 3.71
N ASN A 163 -17.16 3.28 4.91
CA ASN A 163 -18.30 2.38 5.12
C ASN A 163 -19.55 2.79 4.32
N LYS A 164 -19.75 4.10 4.09
CA LYS A 164 -20.85 4.63 3.28
C LYS A 164 -20.70 4.34 1.79
N GLN A 165 -19.50 4.44 1.25
CA GLN A 165 -19.19 4.09 -0.14
C GLN A 165 -19.31 2.59 -0.33
N ILE A 166 -18.82 1.79 0.62
CA ILE A 166 -18.90 0.33 0.57
C ILE A 166 -20.35 -0.14 0.69
N ALA A 167 -21.15 0.48 1.56
CA ALA A 167 -22.57 0.24 1.68
C ALA A 167 -23.29 0.41 0.34
N LYS A 168 -22.95 1.45 -0.42
CA LYS A 168 -23.47 1.64 -1.78
C LYS A 168 -22.97 0.59 -2.77
N ILE A 169 -21.70 0.21 -2.72
CA ILE A 169 -21.08 -0.78 -3.63
C ILE A 169 -21.66 -2.18 -3.41
N LEU A 170 -21.87 -2.56 -2.14
CA LEU A 170 -22.36 -3.88 -1.77
C LEU A 170 -23.89 -3.94 -1.61
N ASN A 171 -24.58 -2.82 -1.81
CA ASN A 171 -26.02 -2.65 -1.63
C ASN A 171 -26.51 -3.06 -0.24
N GLU A 172 -25.80 -2.61 0.81
CA GLU A 172 -26.10 -2.92 2.21
C GLU A 172 -26.10 -1.68 3.09
N SER A 173 -26.54 -1.83 4.35
CA SER A 173 -26.49 -0.73 5.32
C SER A 173 -25.05 -0.44 5.80
N GLU A 174 -24.77 0.82 6.10
CA GLU A 174 -23.47 1.24 6.69
C GLU A 174 -23.18 0.50 8.00
N GLN A 175 -24.22 0.19 8.79
CA GLN A 175 -24.13 -0.57 10.03
C GLN A 175 -23.66 -2.00 9.77
N THR A 176 -24.18 -2.66 8.72
CA THR A 176 -23.79 -4.01 8.31
C THR A 176 -22.33 -4.05 7.87
N ILE A 177 -21.86 -3.04 7.13
CA ILE A 177 -20.46 -2.91 6.74
C ILE A 177 -19.57 -2.74 7.97
N SER A 178 -19.93 -1.82 8.87
CA SER A 178 -19.19 -1.56 10.12
C SER A 178 -19.10 -2.82 10.99
N TYR A 179 -20.20 -3.54 11.17
CA TYR A 179 -20.23 -4.80 11.91
C TYR A 179 -19.29 -5.84 11.30
N ASN A 180 -19.36 -6.05 9.98
CA ASN A 180 -18.50 -7.03 9.31
C ASN A 180 -17.03 -6.65 9.36
N HIS A 181 -16.71 -5.35 9.21
CA HIS A 181 -15.35 -4.83 9.35
C HIS A 181 -14.80 -5.08 10.76
N GLN A 182 -15.54 -4.72 11.81
CA GLN A 182 -15.13 -4.96 13.19
C GLN A 182 -15.01 -6.45 13.54
N ALA A 183 -15.96 -7.27 13.06
CA ALA A 183 -15.92 -8.71 13.27
C ALA A 183 -14.69 -9.35 12.61
N ALA A 184 -14.34 -8.90 11.40
CA ALA A 184 -13.15 -9.34 10.70
C ALA A 184 -11.86 -9.00 11.48
N LEU A 185 -11.74 -7.75 11.94
CA LEU A 185 -10.60 -7.31 12.75
C LEU A 185 -10.50 -8.05 14.08
N LYS A 186 -11.63 -8.35 14.73
CA LYS A 186 -11.67 -9.11 15.98
C LYS A 186 -11.15 -10.54 15.77
N LYS A 187 -11.55 -11.21 14.69
CA LYS A 187 -11.04 -12.55 14.32
C LYS A 187 -9.53 -12.52 14.08
N LEU A 188 -9.04 -11.55 13.30
CA LEU A 188 -7.61 -11.39 13.03
C LEU A 188 -6.82 -11.10 14.30
N ARG A 189 -7.33 -10.21 15.17
CA ARG A 189 -6.68 -9.88 16.45
C ARG A 189 -6.60 -11.09 17.39
N ASN A 190 -7.67 -11.89 17.48
CA ASN A 190 -7.67 -13.11 18.29
C ASN A 190 -6.70 -14.15 17.75
N ALA A 191 -6.61 -14.28 16.41
CA ALA A 191 -5.63 -15.15 15.78
C ALA A 191 -4.19 -14.75 16.12
N CYS A 192 -3.88 -13.45 16.17
CA CYS A 192 -2.56 -12.96 16.61
C CYS A 192 -2.28 -13.18 18.11
N LYS A 193 -3.32 -13.29 18.95
CA LYS A 193 -3.21 -13.50 20.40
C LYS A 193 -3.07 -14.97 20.82
N GLN A 194 -3.43 -15.92 19.96
CA GLN A 194 -3.26 -17.37 20.23
C GLN A 194 -1.81 -17.86 20.17
N LYS A 195 -0.84 -16.94 20.32
CA LYS A 195 0.53 -17.28 20.68
C LYS A 195 0.55 -17.72 22.16
N LYS A 196 0.35 -19.01 22.39
CA LYS A 196 0.96 -19.74 23.50
C LYS A 196 1.63 -20.97 22.91
#